data_AF-A0A1H2R5T8-F1
#
_entry.id   AF-A0A1H2R5T8-F1
#
_cell.length_a   1.000
_cell.length_b   1.000
_cell.length_c   1.000
_cell.angle_alpha   90.00
_cell.angle_beta   90.00
_cell.angle_gamma   90.00
#
_symmetry.space_group_name_H-M   'P 1'
#
loop_
_entity.id
_entity.type
_entity.pdbx_description
1 polymer ?
#
loop_
_entity_poly.entity_id
_entity_poly.type
_entity_poly.pdbx_seq_one_letter_code
_entity_poly.pdbx_strand_id
1 'polypeptide(L)'
;MSSVHNDPSSNGTTFDGVTVTVDLIAGDCVIHSQRPGPCRDIPYRKRFHSIDEIQGAYQVQFGLGVTDPVAANVARALKFAATQLMAQRKEDKRG
;
A
#
# COMPACT_ATOMS: atom_id res chain seq x y z
N MET A 1 17.44 8.87 9.58
CA MET A 1 16.38 9.21 8.61
C MET A 1 15.07 8.64 9.12
N SER A 2 14.07 9.48 9.31
CA SER A 2 12.72 9.07 9.73
C SER A 2 12.10 8.26 8.60
N SER A 3 11.63 7.04 8.87
CA SER A 3 10.93 6.25 7.85
C SER A 3 9.67 7.00 7.41
N VAL A 4 9.43 7.09 6.10
CA VAL A 4 8.24 7.75 5.51
C VAL A 4 6.93 7.16 6.02
N HIS A 5 6.97 5.94 6.57
CA HIS A 5 5.83 5.27 7.19
C HIS A 5 5.43 5.80 8.58
N ASN A 6 6.29 6.61 9.22
CA ASN A 6 5.99 7.17 10.54
C ASN A 6 5.03 8.36 10.46
N ASP A 7 4.93 9.00 9.30
CA ASP A 7 3.96 10.08 9.05
C ASP A 7 3.16 9.79 7.76
N PRO A 8 2.17 8.88 7.84
CA PRO A 8 1.30 8.57 6.72
C PRO A 8 0.35 9.71 6.35
N SER A 9 0.17 10.71 7.22
CA SER A 9 -0.66 11.88 6.92
C SER A 9 0.04 12.83 5.96
N SER A 10 1.36 12.99 6.09
CA SER A 10 2.15 13.86 5.20
C SER A 10 2.70 13.12 3.98
N ASN A 11 3.03 11.83 4.11
CA ASN A 11 3.72 11.06 3.06
C ASN A 11 2.87 9.95 2.43
N GLY A 12 1.62 9.79 2.88
CA GLY A 12 0.72 8.74 2.41
C GLY A 12 -0.23 9.22 1.32
N THR A 13 -0.61 8.30 0.44
CA THR A 13 -1.67 8.50 -0.56
C THR A 13 -2.91 7.74 -0.12
N THR A 14 -4.07 8.40 -0.09
CA THR A 14 -5.32 7.81 0.42
C THR A 14 -6.28 7.44 -0.71
N PHE A 15 -6.83 6.22 -0.62
CA PHE A 15 -7.82 5.64 -1.51
C PHE A 15 -9.03 5.21 -0.67
N ASP A 16 -10.07 6.04 -0.60
CA ASP A 16 -11.35 5.70 0.03
C ASP A 16 -11.21 5.00 1.41
N GLY A 17 -10.47 5.65 2.33
CA GLY A 17 -10.21 5.15 3.68
C GLY A 17 -8.99 4.22 3.84
N VAL A 18 -8.27 3.93 2.75
CA VAL A 18 -7.02 3.17 2.75
C VAL A 18 -5.86 4.10 2.38
N THR A 19 -4.96 4.37 3.33
CA THR A 19 -3.75 5.17 3.11
C THR A 19 -2.55 4.25 2.86
N VAL A 20 -1.78 4.51 1.80
CA VAL A 20 -0.52 3.81 1.52
C VAL A 20 0.65 4.76 1.60
N THR A 21 1.70 4.35 2.31
CA THR A 21 3.00 5.01 2.28
C THR A 21 3.97 4.12 1.51
N VAL A 22 4.81 4.73 0.67
CA VAL A 22 5.76 4.01 -0.17
C VAL A 22 7.15 4.57 0.12
N ASP A 23 8.09 3.70 0.48
CA ASP A 23 9.49 4.07 0.60
C ASP A 23 10.22 3.62 -0.66
N LEU A 24 10.51 4.59 -1.53
CA LEU A 24 11.18 4.32 -2.80
C LEU A 24 12.63 3.86 -2.61
N ILE A 25 13.27 4.24 -1.50
CA ILE A 25 14.66 3.89 -1.19
C ILE A 25 14.73 2.47 -0.62
N ALA A 26 13.89 2.16 0.37
CA ALA A 26 13.83 0.82 0.96
C ALA A 26 13.18 -0.21 0.03
N GLY A 27 12.40 0.23 -0.95
CA GLY A 27 11.73 -0.63 -1.91
C GLY A 27 10.45 -1.28 -1.36
N ASP A 28 9.82 -0.65 -0.37
CA ASP A 28 8.78 -1.24 0.45
C ASP A 28 7.56 -0.30 0.59
N CYS A 29 6.46 -0.83 1.13
CA CYS A 29 5.26 -0.03 1.36
C CYS A 29 4.49 -0.45 2.60
N VAL A 30 3.70 0.46 3.16
CA VAL A 30 2.80 0.19 4.27
C VAL A 30 1.39 0.64 3.92
N ILE A 31 0.44 -0.29 4.00
CA ILE A 31 -1.00 -0.02 3.94
C ILE A 31 -1.49 0.26 5.36
N HIS A 32 -2.25 1.35 5.48
CA HIS A 32 -3.01 1.75 6.65
C HIS A 32 -4.49 1.78 6.24
N SER A 33 -5.35 1.05 6.94
CA SER A 33 -6.79 1.12 6.72
C SER A 33 -7.54 1.00 8.04
N GLN A 34 -8.82 1.32 8.02
CA GLN A 34 -9.73 0.95 9.08
C GLN A 34 -10.50 -0.29 8.65
N ARG A 35 -10.58 -1.29 9.52
CA ARG A 35 -11.43 -2.47 9.29
C ARG A 35 -12.59 -2.46 10.28
N PRO A 36 -13.80 -2.82 9.85
CA PRO A 36 -14.93 -2.94 10.77
C PRO A 36 -14.61 -3.99 11.84
N GLY A 37 -14.59 -3.56 13.09
CA GLY A 37 -14.42 -4.44 14.25
C GLY A 37 -15.75 -4.64 14.99
N PRO A 38 -15.83 -5.62 15.92
CA PRO A 38 -17.07 -5.98 16.59
C PRO A 38 -17.69 -4.84 17.44
N CYS A 39 -16.89 -3.87 17.91
CA CYS A 39 -17.39 -2.71 18.67
C CYS A 39 -16.97 -1.35 18.09
N ARG A 40 -15.90 -1.29 17.30
CA ARG A 40 -15.35 -0.08 16.68
C ARG A 40 -14.45 -0.46 15.51
N ASP A 41 -14.22 0.47 14.60
CA ASP A 41 -13.23 0.30 13.55
C ASP A 41 -11.84 0.10 14.16
N ILE A 42 -11.15 -0.94 13.70
CA ILE A 42 -9.83 -1.34 14.18
C ILE A 42 -8.79 -0.84 13.17
N PRO A 43 -7.74 -0.15 13.63
CA PRO A 43 -6.64 0.22 12.75
C PRO A 43 -5.96 -1.06 12.24
N TYR A 44 -5.92 -1.19 10.92
CA TYR A 44 -5.19 -2.24 10.22
C TYR A 44 -3.95 -1.63 9.58
N ARG A 45 -2.79 -2.21 9.88
CA ARG A 45 -1.51 -1.81 9.29
C ARG A 45 -0.80 -3.05 8.77
N LYS A 46 -0.39 -3.02 7.51
CA LYS A 46 0.43 -4.09 6.92
C LYS A 46 1.57 -3.51 6.10
N ARG A 47 2.79 -3.95 6.41
CA ARG A 47 4.01 -3.65 5.65
C ARG A 47 4.27 -4.76 4.63
N PHE A 48 4.72 -4.37 3.45
CA PHE A 48 5.19 -5.23 2.38
C PHE A 48 6.62 -4.82 2.08
N HIS A 49 7.54 -5.77 2.11
CA HIS A 49 8.99 -5.56 2.04
C HIS A 49 9.56 -5.61 0.62
N SER A 50 8.76 -6.01 -0.37
CA SER A 50 9.21 -6.15 -1.75
C SER A 50 8.09 -5.96 -2.77
N ILE A 51 8.49 -5.66 -4.01
CA ILE A 51 7.55 -5.54 -5.14
C ILE A 51 6.79 -6.86 -5.36
N ASP A 52 7.45 -8.02 -5.21
CA ASP A 52 6.81 -9.32 -5.41
C ASP A 52 5.72 -9.57 -4.35
N GLU A 53 5.98 -9.20 -3.09
CA GLU A 53 4.96 -9.26 -2.02
C GLU A 53 3.78 -8.33 -2.32
N ILE A 54 4.05 -7.12 -2.83
CA ILE A 54 3.01 -6.15 -3.20
C ILE A 54 2.18 -6.67 -4.36
N GLN A 55 2.80 -7.28 -5.38
CA GLN A 55 2.10 -7.86 -6.52
C GLN A 55 1.25 -9.07 -6.14
N GLY A 56 1.80 -9.97 -5.33
CA GLY A 56 1.04 -11.12 -4.82
C GLY A 56 -0.17 -10.67 -4.01
N ALA A 57 0.02 -9.68 -3.12
CA ALA A 57 -1.09 -9.11 -2.35
C ALA A 57 -2.11 -8.39 -3.24
N TYR A 58 -1.65 -7.67 -4.27
CA TYR A 58 -2.52 -7.01 -5.23
C TYR A 58 -3.45 -8.01 -5.92
N GLN A 59 -2.92 -9.13 -6.43
CA GLN A 59 -3.73 -10.13 -7.12
C GLN A 59 -4.84 -10.71 -6.21
N VAL A 60 -4.50 -11.01 -4.96
CA VAL A 60 -5.46 -11.49 -3.96
C VAL A 60 -6.54 -10.43 -3.68
N GLN A 61 -6.14 -9.18 -3.41
CA GLN A 61 -7.08 -8.11 -3.08
C GLN A 61 -7.93 -7.69 -4.28
N PHE A 62 -7.37 -7.78 -5.49
CA PHE A 62 -8.11 -7.51 -6.73
C PHE A 62 -9.22 -8.53 -6.96
N GLY A 63 -8.96 -9.82 -6.70
CA GLY A 63 -9.99 -10.86 -6.75
C GLY A 63 -11.08 -10.67 -5.69
N LEU A 64 -10.69 -10.35 -4.45
CA LEU A 64 -11.62 -10.05 -3.35
C LEU A 64 -12.41 -8.75 -3.57
N GLY A 65 -11.85 -7.80 -4.32
CA GLY A 65 -12.45 -6.51 -4.62
C GLY A 65 -13.77 -6.58 -5.40
N VAL A 66 -14.11 -7.75 -5.97
CA VAL A 66 -15.39 -7.98 -6.63
C VAL A 66 -16.56 -7.97 -5.63
N THR A 67 -16.32 -8.44 -4.40
CA THR A 67 -17.34 -8.57 -3.36
C THR A 67 -17.10 -7.67 -2.15
N ASP A 68 -15.87 -7.21 -1.93
CA ASP A 68 -15.49 -6.33 -0.83
C ASP A 68 -14.93 -4.99 -1.36
N PRO A 69 -15.64 -3.86 -1.20
CA PRO A 69 -15.17 -2.55 -1.65
C PRO A 69 -13.88 -2.11 -0.94
N VAL A 70 -13.65 -2.53 0.31
CA VAL A 70 -12.40 -2.22 1.03
C VAL A 70 -11.23 -2.96 0.38
N ALA A 71 -11.43 -4.21 -0.02
CA ALA A 71 -10.41 -4.98 -0.75
C ALA A 71 -10.07 -4.34 -2.11
N ALA A 72 -11.07 -3.81 -2.83
CA ALA A 72 -10.84 -3.05 -4.06
C ALA A 72 -9.99 -1.80 -3.83
N ASN A 73 -10.19 -1.10 -2.71
CA ASN A 73 -9.41 0.09 -2.33
C ASN A 73 -7.97 -0.29 -1.97
N VAL A 74 -7.78 -1.37 -1.23
CA VAL A 74 -6.45 -1.93 -0.94
C VAL A 74 -5.74 -2.34 -2.22
N ALA A 75 -6.44 -2.96 -3.18
CA ALA A 75 -5.85 -3.33 -4.47
C ALA A 75 -5.39 -2.08 -5.25
N ARG A 76 -6.18 -1.01 -5.29
CA ARG A 76 -5.76 0.28 -5.91
C ARG A 76 -4.51 0.85 -5.25
N ALA A 77 -4.46 0.82 -3.91
CA ALA A 77 -3.32 1.30 -3.14
C ALA A 77 -2.04 0.48 -3.40
N LEU A 78 -2.16 -0.85 -3.46
CA LEU A 78 -1.04 -1.74 -3.79
C LEU A 78 -0.55 -1.56 -5.23
N LYS A 79 -1.47 -1.41 -6.19
CA LYS A 79 -1.13 -1.12 -7.58
C LYS A 79 -0.35 0.20 -7.71
N PHE A 80 -0.79 1.23 -6.99
CA PHE A 80 -0.09 2.51 -6.93
C PHE A 80 1.34 2.35 -6.36
N ALA A 81 1.49 1.64 -5.23
CA ALA A 81 2.80 1.38 -4.64
C ALA A 81 3.73 0.62 -5.59
N ALA A 82 3.25 -0.47 -6.21
CA ALA A 82 4.03 -1.24 -7.16
C ALA A 82 4.48 -0.40 -8.37
N THR A 83 3.59 0.46 -8.89
CA THR A 83 3.89 1.34 -10.03
C THR A 83 4.99 2.32 -9.69
N GLN A 84 4.93 2.96 -8.51
CA GLN A 84 5.98 3.88 -8.07
C GLN A 84 7.33 3.19 -7.89
N LEU A 85 7.35 2.04 -7.21
CA LEU A 85 8.58 1.29 -6.99
C LEU A 85 9.24 0.81 -8.29
N MET A 86 8.43 0.38 -9.26
CA MET A 86 8.94 -0.01 -10.59
C MET A 86 9.47 1.18 -11.38
N ALA A 87 8.80 2.34 -11.30
CA ALA A 87 9.26 3.56 -11.94
C ALA A 87 10.62 3.99 -11.38
N GLN A 88 10.77 4.01 -10.05
CA GLN A 88 12.05 4.30 -9.39
C GLN A 88 13.15 3.33 -9.83
N ARG A 89 12.90 2.01 -9.80
CA ARG A 89 13.88 1.00 -10.25
C ARG A 89 14.30 1.17 -11.71
N LYS A 90 13.43 1.70 -12.56
CA LYS A 90 13.73 1.96 -13.97
C LYS A 90 14.58 3.21 -14.15
N GLU A 91 14.38 4.21 -13.30
CA GLU A 91 15.18 5.43 -13.25
C GLU A 91 16.60 5.13 -12.73
N ASP A 92 16.72 4.38 -11.65
CA ASP A 92 18.02 3.96 -11.09
C ASP A 92 18.87 3.13 -12.08
N LYS A 93 18.23 2.40 -13.00
CA LYS A 93 18.94 1.62 -14.06
C LYS A 93 19.39 2.46 -15.26
N ARG A 94 18.94 3.72 -15.36
CA ARG A 94 19.23 4.62 -16.48
C ARG A 94 20.28 5.68 -16.13
N GLY A 95 20.59 5.88 -14.86
CA GLY A 95 21.74 6.66 -14.38
C GLY A 95 23.00 5.82 -14.33
#